data_AF-A0AAV6AA02-F1
#
_entry.id   AF-A0AAV6AA02-F1
#
_cell.length_a   1.000
_cell.length_b   1.000
_cell.length_c   1.000
_cell.angle_alpha   90.00
_cell.angle_beta   90.00
_cell.angle_gamma   90.00
#
_symmetry.space_group_name_H-M   'P 1'
#
loop_
_entity.id
_entity.type
_entity.pdbx_description
1 polymer ?
#
loop_
_entity_poly.entity_id
_entity_poly.type
_entity_poly.pdbx_seq_one_letter_code
_entity_poly.pdbx_strand_id
1 'polypeptide(L)'
;EFSIMSVSKPFLFALVCQTVGADEAREKLGVNATGRAFNSVAAVEAGDNGRTNPMVNSGAIATTSLVPGKSYEARWRFIHEGLSRFAGRTLPLNEEVYASASETNFRNQSIARMLQSFGRIYLDPAEATDLYTKQCSLNVTAKDLAVMGATLADGGVNPLTKERVVDAESCRYALAVMATAGLYETSGDWLYDIGLPGKSGIGGGIVTVSPGKGGLGTFAPRLDKAGNSVKGQLVAAFLANRLGLDLFASTPEA
;
A
#
# COMPACT_ATOMS: atom_id res chain seq x y z
N GLU A 1 7.21 -13.20 -12.31
CA GLU A 1 7.04 -12.10 -11.34
C GLU A 1 6.39 -10.92 -12.04
N PHE A 2 5.91 -9.93 -11.29
CA PHE A 2 5.37 -8.67 -11.77
C PHE A 2 5.74 -7.55 -10.80
N SER A 3 5.73 -6.31 -11.29
CA SER A 3 6.01 -5.13 -10.46
C SER A 3 4.91 -4.91 -9.41
N ILE A 4 5.29 -4.72 -8.14
CA ILE A 4 4.36 -4.58 -7.00
C ILE A 4 3.47 -3.34 -7.12
N MET A 5 3.98 -2.27 -7.73
CA MET A 5 3.28 -0.99 -7.90
C MET A 5 2.68 -0.49 -6.57
N SER A 6 1.47 0.07 -6.62
CA SER A 6 0.75 0.59 -5.45
C SER A 6 0.41 -0.43 -4.38
N VAL A 7 0.60 -1.74 -4.61
CA VAL A 7 0.42 -2.77 -3.57
C VAL A 7 1.48 -2.63 -2.46
N SER A 8 2.61 -1.98 -2.74
CA SER A 8 3.67 -1.70 -1.76
C SER A 8 3.27 -0.69 -0.67
N LYS A 9 2.32 0.20 -0.96
CA LYS A 9 1.93 1.34 -0.10
C LYS A 9 1.54 0.96 1.34
N PRO A 10 0.62 0.00 1.58
CA PRO A 10 0.25 -0.37 2.94
C PRO A 10 1.41 -0.92 3.77
N PHE A 11 2.32 -1.65 3.15
CA PHE A 11 3.48 -2.21 3.82
C PHE A 11 4.49 -1.12 4.21
N LEU A 12 4.74 -0.16 3.32
CA LEU A 12 5.59 0.99 3.68
C LEU A 12 4.93 1.86 4.75
N PHE A 13 3.62 2.07 4.68
CA PHE A 13 2.89 2.79 5.72
C PHE A 13 3.01 2.11 7.08
N ALA A 14 2.91 0.78 7.16
CA ALA A 14 3.13 0.04 8.40
C ALA A 14 4.56 0.25 8.96
N LEU A 15 5.59 0.23 8.11
CA LEU A 15 6.97 0.49 8.52
C LEU A 15 7.16 1.92 9.05
N VAL A 16 6.52 2.90 8.41
CA VAL A 16 6.57 4.31 8.84
C VAL A 16 5.84 4.49 10.15
N CYS A 17 4.65 3.91 10.34
CA CYS A 17 3.92 3.94 11.61
C CYS A 17 4.78 3.41 12.77
N GLN A 18 5.50 2.31 12.56
CA GLN A 18 6.41 1.78 13.59
C GLN A 18 7.57 2.74 13.90
N THR A 19 8.03 3.49 12.89
CA THR A 19 9.21 4.35 13.05
C THR A 19 8.88 5.68 13.71
N VAL A 20 7.80 6.34 13.26
CA VAL A 20 7.44 7.70 13.74
C VAL A 20 6.25 7.70 14.70
N GLY A 21 5.60 6.56 14.91
CA GLY A 21 4.34 6.47 15.65
C GLY A 21 3.12 6.72 14.77
N ALA A 22 2.05 6.00 15.03
CA ALA A 22 0.84 6.04 14.20
C ALA A 22 0.10 7.38 14.28
N ASP A 23 0.08 8.03 15.45
CA ASP A 23 -0.56 9.34 15.63
C ASP A 23 0.17 10.43 14.84
N GLU A 24 1.50 10.46 14.91
CA GLU A 24 2.31 11.38 14.12
C GLU A 24 2.16 11.11 12.61
N ALA A 25 2.16 9.84 12.20
CA ALA A 25 1.91 9.46 10.81
C ALA A 25 0.53 9.95 10.35
N ARG A 26 -0.53 9.77 11.15
CA ARG A 26 -1.88 10.25 10.86
C ARG A 26 -1.94 11.76 10.77
N GLU A 27 -1.30 12.49 11.67
CA GLU A 27 -1.27 13.96 11.67
C GLU A 27 -0.62 14.49 10.39
N LYS A 28 0.46 13.83 9.95
CA LYS A 28 1.24 14.22 8.78
C LYS A 28 0.64 13.82 7.44
N LEU A 29 -0.06 12.68 7.37
CA LEU A 29 -0.51 12.08 6.11
C LEU A 29 -2.02 12.17 5.88
N GLY A 30 -2.81 12.11 6.95
CA GLY A 30 -4.23 11.82 6.89
C GLY A 30 -4.54 10.33 6.68
N VAL A 31 -5.79 9.94 6.89
CA VAL A 31 -6.27 8.54 6.76
C VAL A 31 -7.63 8.43 6.07
N ASN A 32 -8.19 9.56 5.62
CA ASN A 32 -9.53 9.60 5.06
C ASN A 32 -9.50 9.30 3.56
N ALA A 33 -10.53 8.63 3.06
CA ALA A 33 -10.76 8.49 1.64
C ALA A 33 -10.90 9.89 0.99
N THR A 34 -10.32 10.05 -0.20
CA THR A 34 -10.34 11.34 -0.91
C THR A 34 -11.58 11.52 -1.78
N GLY A 35 -12.32 10.43 -2.06
CA GLY A 35 -13.42 10.41 -3.03
C GLY A 35 -12.98 10.74 -4.47
N ARG A 36 -11.67 10.64 -4.76
CA ARG A 36 -11.07 11.02 -6.04
C ARG A 36 -10.09 9.95 -6.50
N ALA A 37 -9.79 9.96 -7.80
CA ALA A 37 -8.79 9.08 -8.40
C ALA A 37 -7.44 9.16 -7.67
N PHE A 38 -6.73 8.03 -7.63
CA PHE A 38 -5.53 7.83 -6.84
C PHE A 38 -4.36 8.78 -7.13
N ASN A 39 -4.32 9.41 -8.31
CA ASN A 39 -3.29 10.34 -8.77
C ASN A 39 -3.80 11.80 -8.86
N SER A 40 -4.90 12.11 -8.18
CA SER A 40 -5.53 13.44 -8.25
C SER A 40 -4.75 14.47 -7.44
N VAL A 41 -4.23 15.51 -8.11
CA VAL A 41 -3.61 16.67 -7.44
C VAL A 41 -4.67 17.47 -6.68
N ALA A 42 -5.89 17.57 -7.21
CA ALA A 42 -7.02 18.23 -6.57
C ALA A 42 -7.41 17.58 -5.22
N ALA A 43 -7.00 16.33 -4.96
CA ALA A 43 -7.18 15.71 -3.65
C ALA A 43 -6.30 16.35 -2.58
N VAL A 44 -5.10 16.84 -2.96
CA VAL A 44 -4.22 17.58 -2.04
C VAL A 44 -4.83 18.95 -1.75
N GLU A 45 -5.26 19.68 -2.78
CA GLU A 45 -5.84 21.02 -2.62
C GLU A 45 -7.15 21.02 -1.81
N ALA A 46 -7.99 20.01 -2.01
CA ALA A 46 -9.23 19.86 -1.25
C ALA A 46 -9.04 19.28 0.15
N GLY A 47 -7.86 18.70 0.43
CA GLY A 47 -7.55 18.06 1.70
C GLY A 47 -7.25 19.08 2.79
N ASP A 48 -7.67 18.78 4.02
CA ASP A 48 -7.37 19.64 5.17
C ASP A 48 -5.85 19.74 5.39
N ASN A 49 -5.32 20.96 5.17
CA ASN A 49 -3.89 21.26 5.14
C ASN A 49 -3.07 20.36 4.20
N GLY A 50 -3.62 19.96 3.04
CA GLY A 50 -2.91 19.14 2.04
C GLY A 50 -2.89 17.64 2.32
N ARG A 51 -3.57 17.17 3.38
CA ARG A 51 -3.57 15.77 3.81
C ARG A 51 -4.52 14.92 2.97
N THR A 52 -4.15 13.66 2.73
CA THR A 52 -4.95 12.70 1.97
C THR A 52 -5.01 11.37 2.72
N ASN A 53 -4.39 10.31 2.17
CA ASN A 53 -4.16 9.04 2.86
C ASN A 53 -3.00 8.27 2.19
N PRO A 54 -2.33 7.35 2.92
CA PRO A 54 -1.22 6.55 2.41
C PRO A 54 -1.52 5.65 1.19
N MET A 55 -2.78 5.42 0.82
CA MET A 55 -3.14 4.51 -0.27
C MET A 55 -3.21 5.21 -1.64
N VAL A 56 -3.41 6.53 -1.67
CA VAL A 56 -3.31 7.35 -2.89
C VAL A 56 -1.87 7.83 -3.13
N ASN A 57 -1.53 8.27 -4.34
CA ASN A 57 -0.15 8.63 -4.68
C ASN A 57 0.39 9.78 -3.84
N SER A 58 -0.44 10.79 -3.53
CA SER A 58 -0.03 11.92 -2.69
C SER A 58 0.40 11.47 -1.29
N GLY A 59 -0.46 10.75 -0.58
CA GLY A 59 -0.10 10.25 0.75
C GLY A 59 0.98 9.19 0.71
N ALA A 60 1.10 8.39 -0.35
CA ALA A 60 2.19 7.44 -0.51
C ALA A 60 3.55 8.13 -0.68
N ILE A 61 3.65 9.17 -1.52
CA ILE A 61 4.89 9.97 -1.68
C ILE A 61 5.23 10.68 -0.37
N ALA A 62 4.23 11.25 0.31
CA ALA A 62 4.42 11.82 1.64
C ALA A 62 4.89 10.77 2.66
N THR A 63 4.37 9.55 2.61
CA THR A 63 4.80 8.41 3.45
C THR A 63 6.25 8.05 3.16
N THR A 64 6.64 7.96 1.88
CA THR A 64 8.04 7.73 1.48
C THR A 64 8.96 8.82 2.01
N SER A 65 8.50 10.07 2.09
CA SER A 65 9.28 11.15 2.68
C SER A 65 9.43 11.10 4.22
N LEU A 66 8.75 10.17 4.90
CA LEU A 66 8.93 9.92 6.34
C LEU A 66 9.87 8.77 6.65
N VAL A 67 10.41 8.10 5.62
CA VAL A 67 11.35 7.00 5.78
C VAL A 67 12.62 7.47 6.51
N PRO A 68 13.07 6.75 7.56
CA PRO A 68 14.25 7.14 8.31
C PRO A 68 15.52 6.95 7.47
N GLY A 69 16.55 7.74 7.77
CA GLY A 69 17.85 7.64 7.13
C GLY A 69 18.50 9.01 6.92
N LYS A 70 19.83 9.04 6.93
CA LYS A 70 20.62 10.26 6.72
C LYS A 70 21.08 10.45 5.28
N SER A 71 21.02 9.40 4.45
CA SER A 71 21.32 9.45 3.02
C SER A 71 20.23 8.76 2.22
N TYR A 72 20.22 9.01 0.91
CA TYR A 72 19.34 8.36 -0.06
C TYR A 72 19.42 6.82 0.03
N GLU A 73 20.64 6.29 0.11
CA GLU A 73 20.93 4.86 0.14
C GLU A 73 20.45 4.20 1.42
N ALA A 74 20.54 4.91 2.56
CA ALA A 74 20.01 4.44 3.83
C ALA A 74 18.48 4.35 3.79
N ARG A 75 17.81 5.34 3.17
CA ARG A 75 16.35 5.35 3.01
C ARG A 75 15.88 4.29 2.03
N TRP A 76 16.57 4.13 0.91
CA TRP A 76 16.30 3.05 -0.05
C TRP A 76 16.45 1.68 0.61
N ARG A 77 17.53 1.47 1.38
CA ARG A 77 17.75 0.22 2.12
C ARG A 77 16.61 -0.06 3.09
N PHE A 78 16.16 0.92 3.85
CA PHE A 78 15.02 0.76 4.76
C PHE A 78 13.75 0.29 4.02
N ILE A 79 13.42 0.93 2.89
CA ILE A 79 12.26 0.55 2.07
C ILE A 79 12.42 -0.87 1.54
N HIS A 80 13.57 -1.14 0.92
CA HIS A 80 13.85 -2.39 0.23
C HIS A 80 13.90 -3.59 1.18
N GLU A 81 14.63 -3.47 2.28
CA GLU A 81 14.72 -4.51 3.31
C GLU A 81 13.38 -4.70 4.01
N GLY A 82 12.67 -3.62 4.36
CA GLY A 82 11.36 -3.70 5.00
C GLY A 82 10.33 -4.45 4.15
N LEU A 83 10.21 -4.11 2.86
CA LEU A 83 9.32 -4.81 1.94
C LEU A 83 9.75 -6.27 1.70
N SER A 84 11.06 -6.53 1.65
CA SER A 84 11.61 -7.88 1.54
C SER A 84 11.30 -8.75 2.77
N ARG A 85 11.33 -8.18 3.98
CA ARG A 85 10.95 -8.85 5.24
C ARG A 85 9.47 -9.23 5.24
N PHE A 86 8.58 -8.37 4.74
CA PHE A 86 7.18 -8.73 4.53
C PHE A 86 7.02 -9.91 3.55
N ALA A 87 7.81 -9.96 2.48
CA ALA A 87 7.76 -11.05 1.51
C ALA A 87 8.45 -12.34 2.00
N GLY A 88 9.30 -12.25 3.02
CA GLY A 88 10.12 -13.36 3.52
C GLY A 88 11.30 -13.70 2.60
N ARG A 89 11.64 -12.82 1.65
CA ARG A 89 12.76 -12.95 0.72
C ARG A 89 13.16 -11.58 0.16
N THR A 90 14.38 -11.46 -0.34
CA THR A 90 14.80 -10.26 -1.08
C THR A 90 13.97 -10.08 -2.35
N LEU A 91 13.37 -8.90 -2.52
CA LEU A 91 12.62 -8.53 -3.71
C LEU A 91 13.55 -7.87 -4.74
N PRO A 92 13.71 -8.40 -5.96
CA PRO A 92 14.56 -7.76 -6.96
C PRO A 92 13.93 -6.47 -7.49
N LEU A 93 14.75 -5.44 -7.72
CA LEU A 93 14.32 -4.23 -8.44
C LEU A 93 14.20 -4.55 -9.93
N ASN A 94 13.08 -4.18 -10.53
CA ASN A 94 12.89 -4.24 -11.97
C ASN A 94 13.42 -2.96 -12.61
N GLU A 95 14.68 -2.99 -13.07
CA GLU A 95 15.36 -1.82 -13.65
C GLU A 95 14.66 -1.28 -14.91
N GLU A 96 14.06 -2.15 -15.73
CA GLU A 96 13.31 -1.75 -16.92
C GLU A 96 12.05 -0.95 -16.55
N VAL A 97 11.26 -1.48 -15.61
CA VAL A 97 10.05 -0.79 -15.13
C VAL A 97 10.43 0.49 -14.38
N TYR A 98 11.51 0.48 -13.60
CA TYR A 98 12.02 1.65 -12.92
C TYR A 98 12.45 2.75 -13.90
N ALA A 99 13.25 2.43 -14.92
CA ALA A 99 13.66 3.39 -15.95
C ALA A 99 12.45 3.97 -16.68
N SER A 100 11.55 3.11 -17.17
CA SER A 100 10.34 3.54 -17.90
C SER A 100 9.40 4.41 -17.04
N ALA A 101 9.21 4.05 -15.77
CA ALA A 101 8.39 4.85 -14.86
C ALA A 101 9.06 6.19 -14.53
N SER A 102 10.38 6.22 -14.35
CA SER A 102 11.12 7.45 -14.02
C SER A 102 11.07 8.48 -15.14
N GLU A 103 11.09 8.04 -16.39
CA GLU A 103 10.96 8.91 -17.56
C GLU A 103 9.57 9.55 -17.70
N THR A 104 8.54 8.96 -17.08
CA THR A 104 7.13 9.33 -17.32
C THR A 104 6.34 9.72 -16.07
N ASN A 105 6.96 9.72 -14.88
CA ASN A 105 6.29 10.00 -13.60
C ASN A 105 5.98 11.49 -13.34
N PHE A 106 5.84 12.33 -14.37
CA PHE A 106 5.56 13.78 -14.28
C PHE A 106 4.41 14.13 -13.34
N ARG A 107 3.36 13.29 -13.31
CA ARG A 107 2.21 13.46 -12.42
C ARG A 107 2.61 13.30 -10.95
N ASN A 108 3.46 12.33 -10.62
CA ASN A 108 3.96 12.14 -9.26
C ASN A 108 4.90 13.29 -8.87
N GLN A 109 5.74 13.77 -9.78
CA GLN A 109 6.58 14.96 -9.53
C GLN A 109 5.71 16.19 -9.21
N SER A 110 4.62 16.39 -9.96
CA SER A 110 3.66 17.47 -9.72
C SER A 110 2.97 17.34 -8.35
N ILE A 111 2.57 16.12 -7.98
CA ILE A 111 2.02 15.82 -6.65
C ILE A 111 3.04 16.14 -5.56
N ALA A 112 4.31 15.76 -5.73
CA ALA A 112 5.36 16.02 -4.74
C ALA A 112 5.61 17.52 -4.53
N ARG A 113 5.61 18.31 -5.62
CA ARG A 113 5.69 19.78 -5.55
C ARG A 113 4.45 20.40 -4.91
N MET A 114 3.26 19.85 -5.16
CA MET A 114 2.06 20.30 -4.47
C MET A 114 2.13 19.99 -2.96
N LEU A 115 2.58 18.80 -2.57
CA LEU A 115 2.78 18.49 -1.15
C LEU A 115 3.81 19.43 -0.51
N GLN A 116 4.84 19.84 -1.25
CA GLN A 116 5.83 20.83 -0.80
C GLN A 116 5.19 22.18 -0.49
N SER A 117 4.27 22.69 -1.32
CA SER A 117 3.62 23.99 -1.07
C SER A 117 2.74 23.98 0.18
N PHE A 118 2.20 22.82 0.56
CA PHE A 118 1.40 22.62 1.78
C PHE A 118 2.22 22.17 3.00
N GLY A 119 3.54 22.02 2.88
CA GLY A 119 4.39 21.51 3.98
C GLY A 119 4.10 20.05 4.36
N ARG A 120 3.63 19.24 3.40
CA ARG A 120 3.24 17.82 3.57
C ARG A 120 4.19 16.83 2.90
N ILE A 121 5.44 17.24 2.69
CA ILE A 121 6.54 16.40 2.26
C ILE A 121 7.76 16.71 3.12
N TYR A 122 8.43 15.69 3.62
CA TYR A 122 9.41 15.80 4.71
C TYR A 122 10.84 15.46 4.27
N LEU A 123 11.04 15.35 2.95
CA LEU A 123 12.32 15.25 2.24
C LEU A 123 12.27 16.15 1.00
N ASP A 124 13.37 16.21 0.26
CA ASP A 124 13.35 16.78 -1.08
C ASP A 124 12.28 16.09 -1.95
N PRO A 125 11.41 16.83 -2.66
CA PRO A 125 10.35 16.24 -3.47
C PRO A 125 10.84 15.31 -4.59
N ALA A 126 12.01 15.57 -5.18
CA ALA A 126 12.56 14.71 -6.22
C ALA A 126 13.04 13.40 -5.61
N GLU A 127 13.75 13.47 -4.48
CA GLU A 127 14.19 12.28 -3.73
C GLU A 127 13.00 11.40 -3.30
N ALA A 128 11.95 11.97 -2.70
CA ALA A 128 10.78 11.21 -2.28
C ALA A 128 10.05 10.54 -3.46
N THR A 129 9.95 11.25 -4.59
CA THR A 129 9.34 10.72 -5.82
C THR A 129 10.16 9.57 -6.40
N ASP A 130 11.48 9.69 -6.39
CA ASP A 130 12.40 8.66 -6.89
C ASP A 130 12.33 7.38 -6.05
N LEU A 131 12.44 7.51 -4.72
CA LEU A 131 12.31 6.39 -3.78
C LEU A 131 10.94 5.68 -3.92
N TYR A 132 9.86 6.45 -4.09
CA TYR A 132 8.52 5.89 -4.31
C TYR A 132 8.42 5.17 -5.65
N THR A 133 9.10 5.68 -6.69
CA THR A 133 9.16 5.03 -8.01
C THR A 133 9.91 3.70 -7.91
N LYS A 134 11.07 3.67 -7.26
CA LYS A 134 11.82 2.42 -7.01
C LYS A 134 11.03 1.41 -6.18
N GLN A 135 10.36 1.87 -5.11
CA GLN A 135 9.48 1.03 -4.28
C GLN A 135 8.41 0.34 -5.12
N CYS A 136 7.79 1.09 -6.03
CA CYS A 136 6.76 0.59 -6.92
C CYS A 136 7.30 -0.40 -7.95
N SER A 137 8.60 -0.34 -8.29
CA SER A 137 9.25 -1.19 -9.29
C SER A 137 9.86 -2.50 -8.75
N LEU A 138 9.58 -2.87 -7.50
CA LEU A 138 10.02 -4.16 -6.95
C LEU A 138 9.20 -5.31 -7.53
N ASN A 139 9.87 -6.38 -7.96
CA ASN A 139 9.22 -7.57 -8.48
C ASN A 139 8.73 -8.49 -7.36
N VAL A 140 7.50 -8.96 -7.52
CA VAL A 140 6.81 -9.90 -6.63
C VAL A 140 6.09 -10.98 -7.43
N THR A 141 5.64 -12.01 -6.74
CA THR A 141 4.67 -13.00 -7.21
C THR A 141 3.36 -12.87 -6.43
N ALA A 142 2.29 -13.52 -6.89
CA ALA A 142 1.06 -13.63 -6.13
C ALA A 142 1.29 -14.32 -4.77
N LYS A 143 2.25 -15.27 -4.69
CA LYS A 143 2.65 -15.91 -3.44
C LYS A 143 3.31 -14.92 -2.48
N ASP A 144 4.19 -14.05 -2.97
CA ASP A 144 4.80 -13.01 -2.12
C ASP A 144 3.72 -12.08 -1.56
N LEU A 145 2.78 -11.62 -2.39
CA LEU A 145 1.67 -10.80 -1.92
C LEU A 145 0.83 -11.51 -0.84
N ALA A 146 0.59 -12.83 -0.99
CA ALA A 146 -0.12 -13.61 0.01
C ALA A 146 0.66 -13.69 1.34
N VAL A 147 1.99 -13.89 1.29
CA VAL A 147 2.86 -13.90 2.48
C VAL A 147 2.93 -12.52 3.14
N MET A 148 3.08 -11.46 2.36
CA MET A 148 3.07 -10.08 2.84
C MET A 148 1.74 -9.76 3.52
N GLY A 149 0.61 -10.11 2.90
CA GLY A 149 -0.72 -9.95 3.48
C GLY A 149 -0.92 -10.77 4.75
N ALA A 150 -0.47 -12.03 4.76
CA ALA A 150 -0.53 -12.89 5.94
C ALA A 150 0.34 -12.37 7.10
N THR A 151 1.44 -11.69 6.80
CA THR A 151 2.25 -11.00 7.82
C THR A 151 1.45 -9.91 8.52
N LEU A 152 0.66 -9.12 7.77
CA LEU A 152 -0.25 -8.14 8.38
C LEU A 152 -1.40 -8.82 9.14
N ALA A 153 -1.93 -9.94 8.63
CA ALA A 153 -2.98 -10.70 9.29
C ALA A 153 -2.55 -11.27 10.65
N ASP A 154 -1.27 -11.65 10.78
CA ASP A 154 -0.67 -12.26 11.97
C ASP A 154 0.02 -11.22 12.90
N GLY A 155 -0.48 -9.98 12.91
CA GLY A 155 0.02 -8.94 13.80
C GLY A 155 1.50 -8.60 13.58
N GLY A 156 1.96 -8.70 12.33
CA GLY A 156 3.28 -8.27 11.89
C GLY A 156 4.34 -9.36 11.88
N VAL A 157 3.98 -10.62 12.17
CA VAL A 157 4.90 -11.76 12.12
C VAL A 157 4.82 -12.44 10.76
N ASN A 158 5.94 -12.58 10.06
CA ASN A 158 5.98 -13.26 8.77
C ASN A 158 5.74 -14.76 8.97
N PRO A 159 4.76 -15.38 8.29
CA PRO A 159 4.37 -16.76 8.56
C PRO A 159 5.42 -17.79 8.12
N LEU A 160 6.35 -17.42 7.23
CA LEU A 160 7.41 -18.30 6.73
C LEU A 160 8.69 -18.14 7.54
N THR A 161 9.18 -16.90 7.70
CA THR A 161 10.45 -16.64 8.40
C THR A 161 10.30 -16.57 9.92
N LYS A 162 9.06 -16.44 10.43
CA LYS A 162 8.73 -16.23 11.85
C LYS A 162 9.30 -14.94 12.43
N GLU A 163 9.78 -14.06 11.58
CA GLU A 163 10.32 -12.76 11.97
C GLU A 163 9.18 -11.78 12.23
N ARG A 164 9.27 -11.00 13.31
CA ARG A 164 8.43 -9.82 13.51
C ARG A 164 8.91 -8.68 12.62
N VAL A 165 8.19 -8.42 11.53
CA VAL A 165 8.48 -7.35 10.59
C VAL A 165 8.08 -6.00 11.17
N VAL A 166 6.84 -5.92 11.68
CA VAL A 166 6.31 -4.78 12.42
C VAL A 166 5.54 -5.19 13.69
N ASP A 167 5.22 -4.23 14.56
CA ASP A 167 4.29 -4.46 15.67
C ASP A 167 2.82 -4.60 15.22
N ALA A 168 2.01 -5.21 16.08
CA ALA A 168 0.61 -5.50 15.78
C ALA A 168 -0.25 -4.23 15.66
N GLU A 169 0.14 -3.16 16.34
CA GLU A 169 -0.56 -1.87 16.29
C GLU A 169 -0.38 -1.20 14.92
N SER A 170 0.83 -1.18 14.39
CA SER A 170 1.16 -0.70 13.04
C SER A 170 0.42 -1.50 11.97
N CYS A 171 0.30 -2.83 12.14
CA CYS A 171 -0.55 -3.66 11.28
C CYS A 171 -2.01 -3.22 11.32
N ARG A 172 -2.57 -3.02 12.51
CA ARG A 172 -3.97 -2.59 12.68
C ARG A 172 -4.24 -1.29 11.93
N TYR A 173 -3.37 -0.29 12.04
CA TYR A 173 -3.55 0.97 11.33
C TYR A 173 -3.41 0.82 9.81
N ALA A 174 -2.44 0.03 9.33
CA ALA A 174 -2.31 -0.25 7.90
C ALA A 174 -3.58 -0.93 7.34
N LEU A 175 -4.12 -1.91 8.06
CA LEU A 175 -5.36 -2.60 7.67
C LEU A 175 -6.57 -1.68 7.70
N ALA A 176 -6.66 -0.76 8.67
CA ALA A 176 -7.73 0.23 8.73
C ALA A 176 -7.73 1.15 7.50
N VAL A 177 -6.55 1.67 7.10
CA VAL A 177 -6.45 2.54 5.92
C VAL A 177 -6.62 1.74 4.62
N MET A 178 -6.18 0.48 4.57
CA MET A 178 -6.48 -0.42 3.45
C MET A 178 -7.98 -0.63 3.27
N ALA A 179 -8.73 -0.82 4.36
CA ALA A 179 -10.17 -1.01 4.30
C ALA A 179 -10.90 0.23 3.78
N THR A 180 -10.46 1.43 4.16
CA THR A 180 -11.16 2.68 3.81
C THR A 180 -10.72 3.29 2.47
N ALA A 181 -9.49 3.03 2.01
CA ALA A 181 -8.92 3.72 0.85
C ALA A 181 -8.09 2.82 -0.10
N GLY A 182 -7.98 1.53 0.18
CA GLY A 182 -7.06 0.64 -0.53
C GLY A 182 -7.42 0.34 -1.99
N LEU A 183 -8.69 0.45 -2.36
CA LEU A 183 -9.17 0.33 -3.74
C LEU A 183 -9.63 1.70 -4.29
N TYR A 184 -9.03 2.77 -3.77
CA TYR A 184 -9.25 4.15 -4.23
C TYR A 184 -10.73 4.56 -4.13
N GLU A 185 -11.29 5.16 -5.18
CA GLU A 185 -12.69 5.59 -5.23
C GLU A 185 -13.70 4.43 -5.11
N THR A 186 -13.30 3.18 -5.41
CA THR A 186 -14.17 2.00 -5.31
C THR A 186 -13.98 1.23 -4.01
N SER A 187 -13.32 1.82 -3.00
CA SER A 187 -13.09 1.13 -1.71
C SER A 187 -14.40 0.84 -0.96
N GLY A 188 -15.42 1.68 -1.12
CA GLY A 188 -16.74 1.45 -0.54
C GLY A 188 -17.42 0.21 -1.13
N ASP A 189 -17.52 0.13 -2.45
CA ASP A 189 -18.09 -1.03 -3.17
C ASP A 189 -17.29 -2.30 -2.86
N TRP A 190 -15.96 -2.21 -2.86
CA TRP A 190 -15.09 -3.34 -2.50
C TRP A 190 -15.37 -3.86 -1.09
N LEU A 191 -15.47 -2.96 -0.09
CA LEU A 191 -15.70 -3.36 1.29
C LEU A 191 -17.11 -3.93 1.48
N TYR A 192 -18.09 -3.44 0.73
CA TYR A 192 -19.47 -3.94 0.72
C TYR A 192 -19.56 -5.36 0.12
N ASP A 193 -18.89 -5.61 -1.01
CA ASP A 193 -18.98 -6.90 -1.72
C ASP A 193 -18.05 -7.99 -1.17
N ILE A 194 -16.89 -7.61 -0.61
CA ILE A 194 -15.81 -8.55 -0.24
C ILE A 194 -15.54 -8.55 1.27
N GLY A 195 -15.75 -7.43 1.96
CA GLY A 195 -15.61 -7.35 3.41
C GLY A 195 -14.17 -7.50 3.94
N LEU A 196 -13.17 -7.26 3.09
CA LEU A 196 -11.75 -7.42 3.44
C LEU A 196 -10.94 -6.15 3.14
N PRO A 197 -10.00 -5.75 4.02
CA PRO A 197 -8.92 -4.84 3.66
C PRO A 197 -8.20 -5.32 2.40
N GLY A 198 -8.07 -4.45 1.40
CA GLY A 198 -7.45 -4.80 0.13
C GLY A 198 -6.56 -3.69 -0.42
N LYS A 199 -5.67 -4.03 -1.35
CA LYS A 199 -4.94 -3.04 -2.16
C LYS A 199 -4.68 -3.61 -3.55
N SER A 200 -5.03 -2.84 -4.57
CA SER A 200 -4.64 -3.14 -5.97
C SER A 200 -3.46 -2.29 -6.44
N GLY A 201 -2.73 -2.82 -7.41
CA GLY A 201 -1.73 -2.10 -8.19
C GLY A 201 -1.96 -2.31 -9.68
N ILE A 202 -1.65 -1.27 -10.47
CA ILE A 202 -1.83 -1.28 -11.94
C ILE A 202 -0.98 -2.33 -12.67
N GLY A 203 -0.05 -3.01 -11.97
CA GLY A 203 0.61 -4.21 -12.47
C GLY A 203 -0.31 -5.43 -12.55
N GLY A 204 -1.56 -5.34 -12.09
CA GLY A 204 -2.53 -6.44 -12.06
C GLY A 204 -2.53 -7.26 -10.78
N GLY A 205 -1.73 -6.86 -9.79
CA GLY A 205 -1.68 -7.47 -8.46
C GLY A 205 -2.80 -6.97 -7.55
N ILE A 206 -3.36 -7.86 -6.74
CA ILE A 206 -4.22 -7.51 -5.59
C ILE A 206 -3.74 -8.29 -4.37
N VAL A 207 -3.63 -7.59 -3.24
CA VAL A 207 -3.53 -8.22 -1.91
C VAL A 207 -4.82 -7.97 -1.15
N THR A 208 -5.32 -8.98 -0.45
CA THR A 208 -6.40 -8.86 0.54
C THR A 208 -5.99 -9.52 1.84
N VAL A 209 -6.47 -9.01 2.96
CA VAL A 209 -6.03 -9.45 4.28
C VAL A 209 -7.24 -9.70 5.18
N SER A 210 -7.31 -10.89 5.78
CA SER A 210 -8.28 -11.23 6.81
C SER A 210 -7.54 -11.38 8.14
N PRO A 211 -7.57 -10.35 9.02
CA PRO A 211 -6.96 -10.36 10.34
C PRO A 211 -7.21 -11.67 11.11
N GLY A 212 -6.15 -12.29 11.60
CA GLY A 212 -6.21 -13.56 12.34
C GLY A 212 -6.46 -14.83 11.50
N LYS A 213 -6.71 -14.71 10.19
CA LYS A 213 -6.96 -15.86 9.29
C LYS A 213 -5.88 -16.01 8.21
N GLY A 214 -5.49 -14.92 7.54
CA GLY A 214 -4.42 -14.96 6.53
C GLY A 214 -4.49 -13.85 5.49
N GLY A 215 -3.68 -13.99 4.44
CA GLY A 215 -3.63 -13.07 3.31
C GLY A 215 -3.80 -13.78 1.97
N LEU A 216 -4.43 -13.11 1.01
CA LEU A 216 -4.60 -13.55 -0.37
C LEU A 216 -3.82 -12.62 -1.29
N GLY A 217 -2.99 -13.20 -2.15
CA GLY A 217 -2.37 -12.49 -3.27
C GLY A 217 -2.88 -13.03 -4.59
N THR A 218 -3.26 -12.15 -5.51
CA THR A 218 -3.68 -12.51 -6.87
C THR A 218 -2.91 -11.71 -7.91
N PHE A 219 -2.89 -12.22 -9.14
CA PHE A 219 -2.32 -11.53 -10.28
C PHE A 219 -3.13 -11.81 -11.55
N ALA A 220 -3.59 -10.75 -12.20
CA ALA A 220 -4.06 -10.79 -13.57
C ALA A 220 -3.91 -9.40 -14.22
N PRO A 221 -3.22 -9.27 -15.38
CA PRO A 221 -2.89 -7.96 -15.96
C PRO A 221 -4.07 -7.09 -16.38
N ARG A 222 -5.21 -7.68 -16.77
CA ARG A 222 -6.36 -6.91 -17.29
C ARG A 222 -7.03 -6.14 -16.16
N LEU A 223 -7.08 -4.82 -16.30
CA LEU A 223 -7.68 -3.89 -15.33
C LEU A 223 -9.07 -3.41 -15.77
N ASP A 224 -9.86 -2.96 -14.80
CA ASP A 224 -11.08 -2.17 -15.03
C ASP A 224 -10.76 -0.67 -15.22
N LYS A 225 -11.81 0.17 -15.26
CA LYS A 225 -11.69 1.62 -15.43
C LYS A 225 -11.07 2.33 -14.22
N ALA A 226 -11.14 1.76 -13.02
CA ALA A 226 -10.54 2.28 -11.80
C ALA A 226 -9.08 1.82 -11.61
N GLY A 227 -8.58 0.96 -12.50
CA GLY A 227 -7.21 0.45 -12.47
C GLY A 227 -7.02 -0.77 -11.57
N ASN A 228 -8.11 -1.47 -11.22
CA ASN A 228 -8.07 -2.69 -10.40
C ASN A 228 -8.14 -3.94 -11.28
N SER A 229 -7.46 -5.02 -10.87
CA SER A 229 -7.46 -6.29 -11.63
C SER A 229 -8.85 -6.91 -11.68
N VAL A 230 -9.40 -7.15 -12.88
CA VAL A 230 -10.77 -7.70 -13.04
C VAL A 230 -10.87 -9.11 -12.47
N LYS A 231 -9.93 -10.00 -12.83
CA LYS A 231 -9.96 -11.39 -12.34
C LYS A 231 -9.57 -11.47 -10.86
N GLY A 232 -8.65 -10.62 -10.41
CA GLY A 232 -8.25 -10.57 -8.99
C GLY A 232 -9.43 -10.22 -8.08
N GLN A 233 -10.26 -9.25 -8.47
CA GLN A 233 -11.48 -8.87 -7.77
C GLN A 233 -12.46 -10.05 -7.64
N LEU A 234 -12.73 -10.74 -8.76
CA LEU A 234 -13.65 -11.89 -8.77
C LEU A 234 -13.17 -13.04 -7.87
N VAL A 235 -11.87 -13.34 -7.88
CA VAL A 235 -11.30 -14.39 -7.00
C VAL A 235 -11.36 -13.98 -5.53
N ALA A 236 -11.07 -12.72 -5.23
CA ALA A 236 -11.15 -12.20 -3.86
C ALA A 236 -12.58 -12.31 -3.31
N ALA A 237 -13.59 -11.90 -4.09
CA ALA A 237 -15.00 -12.02 -3.71
C ALA A 237 -15.41 -13.50 -3.49
N PHE A 238 -15.06 -14.37 -4.44
CA PHE A 238 -15.37 -15.80 -4.36
C PHE A 238 -14.78 -16.46 -3.11
N LEU A 239 -13.50 -16.21 -2.83
CA LEU A 239 -12.80 -16.82 -1.70
C LEU A 239 -13.23 -16.22 -0.36
N ALA A 240 -13.48 -14.90 -0.30
CA ALA A 240 -13.90 -14.25 0.93
C ALA A 240 -15.20 -14.86 1.48
N ASN A 241 -16.18 -15.07 0.61
CA ASN A 241 -17.44 -15.71 0.96
C ASN A 241 -17.26 -17.20 1.30
N ARG A 242 -16.54 -17.96 0.46
CA ARG A 242 -16.45 -19.42 0.59
C ARG A 242 -15.65 -19.89 1.80
N LEU A 243 -14.67 -19.09 2.23
CA LEU A 243 -13.77 -19.41 3.35
C LEU A 243 -14.13 -18.63 4.62
N GLY A 244 -15.22 -17.86 4.61
CA GLY A 244 -15.66 -17.05 5.75
C GLY A 244 -14.59 -16.04 6.18
N LEU A 245 -13.94 -15.36 5.24
CA LEU A 245 -12.85 -14.40 5.54
C LEU A 245 -13.37 -13.00 5.83
N ASP A 246 -14.57 -12.68 5.36
CA ASP A 246 -15.26 -11.41 5.52
C ASP A 246 -15.27 -10.95 7.00
N LEU A 247 -14.84 -9.70 7.23
CA LEU A 247 -14.78 -9.08 8.55
C LEU A 247 -16.16 -8.73 9.14
N PHE A 248 -17.17 -8.56 8.28
CA PHE A 248 -18.52 -8.13 8.66
C PHE A 248 -19.53 -9.28 8.65
N ALA A 249 -19.15 -10.44 8.11
CA ALA A 249 -19.94 -11.66 8.22
C ALA A 249 -19.94 -12.16 9.66
N SER A 250 -21.12 -12.19 10.27
CA SER A 250 -21.36 -12.77 11.59
C SER A 250 -22.48 -13.79 11.49
N THR A 251 -22.17 -15.04 11.76
CA THR A 251 -23.16 -16.11 11.94
C THR A 251 -23.18 -16.50 13.42
N PRO A 252 -24.36 -16.52 14.08
CA PRO A 252 -24.45 -17.03 15.45
C PRO A 252 -23.97 -18.48 15.48
N GLU A 253 -23.23 -18.85 16.53
CA GLU A 253 -22.97 -20.27 16.81
C GLU A 253 -24.32 -20.95 17.07
N ALA A 254 -24.54 -22.09 16.38
CA ALA A 254 -25.74 -22.90 16.52
C ALA A 254 -25.66 -23.80 17.75
#